data_AF-W1Y1U3-F1
#
_entry.id   AF-W1Y1U3-F1
#
_cell.length_a   1.000
_cell.length_b   1.000
_cell.length_c   1.000
_cell.angle_alpha   90.00
_cell.angle_beta   90.00
_cell.angle_gamma   90.00
#
_symmetry.space_group_name_H-M   'P 1'
#
loop_
_entity.id
_entity.type
_entity.pdbx_description
1 polymer ?
#
loop_
_entity_poly.entity_id
_entity_poly.type
_entity_poly.pdbx_seq_one_letter_code
_entity_poly.pdbx_strand_id
1 'polypeptide(L)'
;WMFLKIETDEGVVGWGEPVIEGRARTVEAAVHELGDYLIGQDPSRINDLWQVMYRAGFYRGGPILMSAIAGIDQALWDIKGKVLNAPVWQLMGGLV
;
A
#
# COMPACT_ATOMS: atom_id res chain seq x y z
N TRP A 1 4.78 14.60 7.87
CA TRP A 1 4.72 13.18 7.48
C TRP A 1 3.36 12.60 7.77
N MET A 2 3.00 11.53 7.08
CA MET A 2 1.82 10.72 7.35
C MET A 2 2.25 9.26 7.23
N PHE A 3 2.11 8.50 8.31
CA PHE A 3 2.31 7.05 8.28
C PHE A 3 0.94 6.40 8.16
N LEU A 4 0.85 5.34 7.37
CA LEU A 4 -0.30 4.45 7.35
C LEU A 4 0.09 3.08 7.87
N LYS A 5 -0.89 2.43 8.49
CA LYS A 5 -0.77 1.12 9.11
C LYS A 5 -1.85 0.22 8.52
N ILE A 6 -1.46 -0.93 7.97
CA ILE A 6 -2.37 -1.99 7.53
C ILE A 6 -2.24 -3.15 8.50
N GLU A 7 -3.35 -3.63 9.04
CA GLU A 7 -3.41 -4.75 9.98
C GLU A 7 -4.09 -5.94 9.31
N THR A 8 -3.55 -7.15 9.51
CA THR A 8 -4.17 -8.40 9.07
C THR A 8 -4.87 -9.10 10.22
N ASP A 9 -5.78 -10.02 9.91
CA ASP A 9 -6.42 -10.93 10.86
C ASP A 9 -5.44 -11.93 11.52
N GLU A 10 -4.30 -12.19 10.87
CA GLU A 10 -3.17 -12.94 11.44
C GLU A 10 -2.27 -12.11 12.38
N GLY A 11 -2.60 -10.83 12.62
CA GLY A 11 -1.84 -9.95 13.52
C GLY A 11 -0.53 -9.40 12.93
N VAL A 12 -0.30 -9.59 11.63
CA VAL A 12 0.84 -8.98 10.92
C VAL A 12 0.47 -7.54 10.56
N VAL A 13 1.41 -6.62 10.77
CA VAL A 13 1.21 -5.20 10.53
C VAL A 13 2.20 -4.69 9.49
N GLY A 14 1.71 -4.00 8.47
CA GLY A 14 2.50 -3.28 7.46
C GLY A 14 2.49 -1.79 7.67
N TRP A 15 3.63 -1.14 7.43
CA TRP A 15 3.78 0.31 7.49
C TRP A 15 4.13 0.90 6.12
N GLY A 16 3.54 2.06 5.83
CA GLY A 16 3.83 2.83 4.62
C GLY A 16 3.80 4.34 4.87
N GLU A 17 4.41 5.09 3.96
CA GLU A 17 4.58 6.54 4.05
C GLU A 17 4.27 7.22 2.70
N PRO A 18 3.00 7.65 2.49
CA PRO A 18 2.66 8.49 1.35
C PRO A 18 3.23 9.91 1.50
N VAL A 19 3.59 10.52 0.37
CA VAL A 19 4.02 11.93 0.31
C VAL A 19 2.79 12.85 0.42
N ILE A 20 2.83 13.78 1.37
CA ILE A 20 1.68 14.63 1.72
C ILE A 20 1.91 16.14 1.53
N GLU A 21 3.10 16.56 1.09
CA GLU A 21 3.51 17.96 1.09
C GLU A 21 2.48 18.87 0.39
N GLY A 22 1.92 19.83 1.14
CA GLY A 22 0.90 20.77 0.65
C GLY A 22 -0.51 20.20 0.39
N ARG A 23 -0.74 18.88 0.51
CA ARG A 23 -2.03 18.23 0.20
C ARG A 23 -2.41 17.10 1.17
N ALA A 24 -1.94 17.16 2.42
CA ALA A 24 -2.07 16.08 3.40
C ALA A 24 -3.48 15.49 3.54
N ARG A 25 -4.50 16.33 3.78
CA ARG A 25 -5.89 15.86 3.93
C ARG A 25 -6.45 15.21 2.66
N THR A 26 -6.03 15.68 1.49
CA THR A 26 -6.47 15.09 0.22
C THR A 26 -5.86 13.71 0.01
N VAL A 27 -4.59 13.54 0.38
CA VAL A 27 -3.92 12.23 0.31
C VAL A 27 -4.46 11.28 1.38
N GLU A 28 -4.72 11.76 2.60
CA GLU A 28 -5.36 10.99 3.67
C GLU A 28 -6.74 10.47 3.24
N ALA A 29 -7.59 11.34 2.68
CA ALA A 29 -8.88 10.93 2.15
C ALA A 29 -8.74 9.88 1.04
N ALA A 30 -7.80 10.07 0.11
CA ALA A 30 -7.53 9.08 -0.94
C ALA A 30 -7.05 7.74 -0.40
N VAL A 31 -6.23 7.71 0.66
CA VAL A 31 -5.83 6.47 1.34
C VAL A 31 -7.04 5.76 1.92
N HIS A 32 -7.95 6.48 2.58
CA HIS A 32 -9.16 5.89 3.14
C HIS A 32 -10.12 5.36 2.05
N GLU A 33 -10.34 6.10 0.97
CA GLU A 33 -11.16 5.64 -0.16
C GLU A 33 -10.58 4.40 -0.85
N LEU A 34 -9.26 4.35 -1.04
CA LEU A 34 -8.59 3.16 -1.58
C LEU A 34 -8.62 1.98 -0.59
N GLY A 35 -8.75 2.27 0.71
CA GLY A 35 -8.97 1.32 1.80
C GLY A 35 -10.10 0.34 1.52
N ASP A 36 -11.18 0.79 0.88
CA ASP A 36 -12.35 -0.05 0.58
C ASP A 36 -12.02 -1.23 -0.35
N TYR A 37 -10.99 -1.11 -1.20
CA TYR A 37 -10.53 -2.21 -2.05
C TYR A 37 -9.64 -3.22 -1.32
N LEU A 38 -9.20 -2.92 -0.09
CA LEU A 38 -8.25 -3.72 0.67
C LEU A 38 -8.93 -4.56 1.77
N ILE A 39 -10.00 -4.05 2.38
CA ILE A 39 -10.67 -4.74 3.49
C ILE A 39 -11.23 -6.08 3.02
N GLY A 40 -10.85 -7.15 3.74
CA GLY A 40 -11.26 -8.52 3.43
C GLY A 40 -10.52 -9.16 2.25
N GLN A 41 -9.54 -8.49 1.64
CA GLN A 41 -8.68 -9.06 0.59
C GLN A 41 -7.43 -9.69 1.18
N ASP A 42 -6.87 -10.66 0.45
CA ASP A 42 -5.57 -11.25 0.77
C ASP A 42 -4.43 -10.26 0.44
N PRO A 43 -3.67 -9.76 1.43
CA PRO A 43 -2.59 -8.80 1.22
C PRO A 43 -1.42 -9.38 0.41
N SER A 44 -1.32 -10.70 0.25
CA SER A 44 -0.30 -11.34 -0.59
C SER A 44 -0.45 -11.01 -2.07
N ARG A 45 -1.65 -10.63 -2.51
CA ARG A 45 -2.01 -10.30 -3.91
C ARG A 45 -1.63 -8.87 -4.31
N ILE A 46 -0.45 -8.40 -3.91
CA ILE A 46 0.00 -7.00 -4.11
C ILE A 46 -0.21 -6.51 -5.54
N ASN A 47 0.18 -7.29 -6.55
CA ASN A 47 0.00 -6.89 -7.95
C ASN A 47 -1.46 -6.68 -8.34
N ASP A 48 -2.36 -7.53 -7.83
CA ASP A 48 -3.80 -7.42 -8.09
C ASP A 48 -4.37 -6.17 -7.43
N LEU A 49 -4.09 -5.99 -6.14
CA LEU A 49 -4.51 -4.83 -5.34
C LEU A 49 -4.00 -3.52 -5.94
N TRP A 50 -2.74 -3.48 -6.37
CA TRP A 50 -2.17 -2.31 -7.05
C TRP A 50 -2.93 -1.99 -8.34
N GLN A 51 -3.26 -2.99 -9.16
CA GLN A 51 -4.04 -2.76 -10.38
C GLN A 51 -5.46 -2.28 -10.07
N VAL A 52 -6.12 -2.87 -9.07
CA VAL A 52 -7.47 -2.45 -8.65
C VAL A 52 -7.47 -0.97 -8.26
N MET A 53 -6.57 -0.57 -7.36
CA MET A 53 -6.45 0.83 -6.94
C MET A 53 -6.08 1.78 -8.08
N TYR A 54 -5.24 1.33 -9.02
CA TYR A 54 -4.76 2.18 -10.11
C TYR A 54 -5.78 2.39 -11.25
N ARG A 55 -6.58 1.38 -11.59
CA ARG A 55 -7.38 1.41 -12.83
C ARG A 55 -8.80 0.85 -12.76
N ALA A 56 -9.26 0.31 -11.64
CA ALA A 56 -10.60 -0.31 -11.59
C ALA A 56 -11.71 0.70 -11.26
N GLY A 57 -11.47 1.62 -10.31
CA GLY A 57 -12.52 2.49 -9.76
C GLY A 57 -12.60 3.91 -10.32
N PHE A 58 -11.54 4.43 -10.95
CA PHE A 58 -11.48 5.82 -11.41
C PHE A 58 -10.47 6.06 -12.54
N TYR A 59 -10.41 7.30 -13.04
CA TYR A 59 -9.34 7.74 -13.93
C TYR A 59 -7.96 7.54 -13.29
N ARG A 60 -6.99 7.18 -14.12
CA ARG A 60 -5.70 6.66 -13.66
C ARG A 60 -4.82 7.74 -13.06
N GLY A 61 -4.38 7.51 -11.83
CA GLY A 61 -3.22 8.16 -11.21
C GLY A 61 -3.38 9.66 -10.92
N GLY A 62 -2.30 10.42 -11.15
CA GLY A 62 -2.14 11.79 -10.65
C GLY A 62 -1.45 11.83 -9.28
N PRO A 63 -1.00 13.02 -8.83
CA PRO A 63 -0.11 13.13 -7.67
C PRO A 63 -0.75 12.68 -6.36
N ILE A 64 -2.07 12.84 -6.22
CA ILE A 64 -2.80 12.40 -5.01
C ILE A 64 -2.93 10.88 -4.98
N LEU A 65 -3.55 10.28 -6.02
CA LEU A 65 -3.82 8.84 -6.05
C LEU A 65 -2.52 8.04 -6.07
N MET A 66 -1.51 8.45 -6.84
CA MET A 66 -0.23 7.74 -6.87
C MET A 66 0.52 7.83 -5.55
N SER A 67 0.38 8.94 -4.80
CA SER A 67 0.96 9.04 -3.46
C SER A 67 0.28 8.09 -2.48
N ALA A 68 -1.06 8.04 -2.49
CA ALA A 68 -1.83 7.12 -1.66
C ALA A 68 -1.51 5.65 -1.99
N ILE A 69 -1.49 5.29 -3.28
CA ILE A 69 -1.12 3.94 -3.75
C ILE A 69 0.30 3.58 -3.32
N ALA A 70 1.27 4.50 -3.43
CA ALA A 70 2.65 4.22 -3.03
C ALA A 70 2.77 3.91 -1.53
N GLY A 71 2.08 4.65 -0.67
CA GLY A 71 2.06 4.34 0.76
C GLY A 71 1.44 2.97 1.05
N ILE A 72 0.32 2.64 0.39
CA ILE A 72 -0.34 1.33 0.57
C ILE A 72 0.57 0.20 0.08
N ASP A 73 1.21 0.36 -1.08
CA ASP A 73 2.12 -0.62 -1.67
C ASP A 73 3.31 -0.93 -0.74
N GLN A 74 3.90 0.08 -0.13
CA GLN A 74 4.95 -0.09 0.88
C GLN A 74 4.47 -0.95 2.05
N ALA A 75 3.28 -0.67 2.61
CA ALA A 75 2.73 -1.44 3.72
C ALA A 75 2.41 -2.89 3.34
N LEU A 76 1.90 -3.13 2.12
CA LEU A 76 1.66 -4.48 1.61
C LEU A 76 2.96 -5.27 1.45
N TRP A 77 4.02 -4.64 0.93
CA TRP A 77 5.35 -5.27 0.84
C TRP A 77 5.98 -5.52 2.21
N ASP A 78 5.79 -4.62 3.17
CA ASP A 78 6.22 -4.81 4.56
C ASP A 78 5.50 -6.01 5.20
N ILE A 79 4.18 -6.16 5.00
CA ILE A 79 3.43 -7.38 5.40
C ILE A 79 4.05 -8.61 4.76
N LYS A 80 4.26 -8.61 3.44
CA LYS A 80 4.80 -9.77 2.72
C LYS A 80 6.19 -10.16 3.23
N GLY A 81 7.06 -9.17 3.48
CA GLY A 81 8.38 -9.41 4.05
C GLY A 81 8.30 -10.05 5.44
N LYS A 82 7.41 -9.56 6.31
CA LYS A 82 7.17 -10.11 7.65
C LYS A 82 6.60 -11.52 7.61
N VAL A 83 5.60 -11.78 6.77
CA VAL A 83 5.01 -13.12 6.58
C VAL A 83 6.06 -14.13 6.09
N LEU A 84 6.92 -13.73 5.16
CA LEU A 84 7.97 -14.59 4.60
C LEU A 84 9.27 -14.58 5.42
N ASN A 85 9.30 -13.84 6.53
CA ASN A 85 10.48 -13.64 7.38
C ASN A 85 11.74 -13.26 6.58
N ALA A 86 11.58 -12.34 5.63
CA ALA A 86 12.65 -11.90 4.73
C ALA A 86 12.53 -10.39 4.46
N PRO A 87 13.64 -9.65 4.36
CA PRO A 87 13.60 -8.28 3.90
C PRO A 87 13.13 -8.20 2.45
N VAL A 88 12.38 -7.15 2.10
CA VAL A 88 11.71 -7.00 0.79
C VAL A 88 12.66 -7.15 -0.40
N TRP A 89 13.92 -6.67 -0.30
CA TRP A 89 14.91 -6.81 -1.36
C TRP A 89 15.23 -8.27 -1.71
N GLN A 90 15.12 -9.22 -0.76
CA GLN A 90 15.27 -10.65 -1.05
C GLN A 90 14.15 -11.17 -1.94
N LEU A 91 12.94 -10.65 -1.75
CA LEU A 91 11.77 -11.00 -2.55
C LEU A 91 11.85 -10.42 -3.96
N MET A 92 12.68 -9.41 -4.17
CA MET A 92 12.91 -8.73 -5.46
C MET A 92 14.12 -9.27 -6.23
N GLY A 93 14.58 -10.49 -5.90
CA GLY A 93 15.67 -11.16 -6.61
C GLY A 93 16.98 -11.24 -5.84
N GLY A 94 17.06 -10.67 -4.63
CA GLY A 94 18.23 -10.79 -3.77
C GLY A 94 19.38 -9.86 -4.17
N LEU A 95 20.50 -10.02 -3.46
CA LEU A 95 21.74 -9.31 -3.79
C LEU A 95 22.35 -9.93 -5.06
N VAL A 96 22.84 -9.07 -5.95
CA VAL A 96 23.59 -9.42 -7.16
C VAL A 96 25.01 -8.90 -7.04
#